data_AF-Q5I707-F1
#
_entry.id   AF-Q5I707-F1
#
_cell.length_a   1.000
_cell.length_b   1.000
_cell.length_c   1.000
_cell.angle_alpha   90.00
_cell.angle_beta   90.00
_cell.angle_gamma   90.00
#
_symmetry.space_group_name_H-M   'P 1'
#
loop_
_entity.id
_entity.type
_entity.pdbx_description
1 polymer ?
#
loop_
_entity_poly.entity_id
_entity_poly.type
_entity_poly.pdbx_seq_one_letter_code
_entity_poly.pdbx_strand_id
1 'polypeptide(L)'
;GQFAWGYCFIRETNRLTYCSSNEWPCPAGRQYYGRGPIQLTHNYNYGQAGRAISQDLINNPDLVATNAEISFRTAFWFWMT
;
A
#
# COMPACT_ATOMS: atom_id res chain seq x y z
N GLY A 1 21.68 -11.25 -14.03
CA GLY A 1 22.34 -9.98 -13.67
C GLY A 1 21.47 -9.19 -12.71
N GLN A 2 21.91 -8.01 -12.26
CA GLN A 2 21.21 -7.22 -11.22
C GLN A 2 19.75 -6.87 -11.55
N PHE A 3 19.40 -6.72 -12.83
CA PHE A 3 18.04 -6.37 -13.27
C PHE A 3 17.04 -7.54 -13.33
N ALA A 4 17.45 -8.76 -12.95
CA ALA A 4 16.61 -9.96 -12.97
C ALA A 4 15.90 -10.24 -11.63
N TRP A 5 16.04 -9.36 -10.64
CA TRP A 5 15.58 -9.55 -9.26
C TRP A 5 14.53 -8.53 -8.81
N GLY A 6 13.83 -7.91 -9.76
CA GLY A 6 12.65 -7.10 -9.47
C GLY A 6 11.58 -7.94 -8.77
N TYR A 7 10.65 -7.29 -8.06
CA TYR A 7 9.56 -7.96 -7.33
C TYR A 7 10.02 -8.92 -6.20
N CYS A 8 11.27 -8.85 -5.74
CA CYS A 8 11.79 -9.71 -4.68
C CYS A 8 11.09 -9.54 -3.33
N PHE A 9 10.68 -8.31 -2.98
CA PHE A 9 10.04 -7.99 -1.69
C PHE A 9 8.64 -7.41 -1.89
N ILE A 10 7.73 -7.78 -0.98
CA ILE A 10 6.33 -7.35 -1.01
C ILE A 10 5.96 -6.39 0.12
N ARG A 11 6.72 -6.40 1.22
CA ARG A 11 6.57 -5.50 2.37
C ARG A 11 7.89 -4.81 2.64
N GLU A 12 7.80 -3.57 3.10
CA GLU A 12 8.93 -2.82 3.62
C GLU A 12 9.65 -3.60 4.74
N THR A 13 10.99 -3.52 4.72
CA THR A 13 11.85 -4.21 5.68
C THR A 13 11.81 -3.56 7.06
N ASN A 14 11.84 -2.22 7.14
CA ASN A 14 11.81 -1.47 8.39
C ASN A 14 10.44 -0.79 8.58
N ARG A 15 9.49 -1.52 9.17
CA ARG A 15 8.08 -1.12 9.18
C ARG A 15 7.80 -0.07 10.24
N LEU A 16 7.29 1.09 9.81
CA LEU A 16 6.71 2.11 10.69
C LEU A 16 5.19 2.23 10.46
N THR A 17 4.51 3.02 11.29
CA THR A 17 3.04 3.16 11.20
C THR A 17 2.60 3.99 10.00
N TYR A 18 3.38 5.01 9.60
CA TYR A 18 3.05 5.93 8.50
C TYR A 18 1.61 6.47 8.54
N CYS A 19 1.16 6.88 9.74
CA CYS A 19 -0.07 7.63 9.91
C CYS A 19 0.28 9.12 9.96
N SER A 20 0.15 9.83 8.84
CA SER A 20 0.66 11.21 8.70
C SER A 20 -0.39 12.25 8.32
N SER A 21 -1.56 11.83 7.82
CA SER A 21 -2.67 12.75 7.48
C SER A 21 -3.80 12.63 8.48
N ASN A 22 -4.42 13.75 8.83
CA ASN A 22 -5.65 13.80 9.64
C ASN A 22 -6.93 13.61 8.80
N GLU A 23 -6.82 13.71 7.46
CA GLU A 23 -7.95 13.56 6.54
C GLU A 23 -8.35 12.10 6.36
N TRP A 24 -7.41 11.18 6.60
CA TRP A 24 -7.61 9.74 6.48
C TRP A 24 -7.40 9.09 7.84
N PRO A 25 -8.35 8.30 8.34
CA PRO A 25 -8.25 7.74 9.68
C PRO A 25 -7.14 6.69 9.76
N CYS A 26 -6.63 6.50 10.98
CA CYS A 26 -5.69 5.43 11.30
C CYS A 26 -6.31 4.54 12.38
N PRO A 27 -7.05 3.50 11.97
CA PRO A 27 -7.64 2.57 12.92
C PRO A 27 -6.55 1.92 13.79
N ALA A 28 -6.87 1.68 15.06
CA ALA A 28 -5.93 1.07 15.99
C ALA A 28 -5.41 -0.27 15.46
N GLY A 29 -4.10 -0.50 15.59
CA GLY A 29 -3.43 -1.71 15.10
C GLY A 29 -3.20 -1.77 13.59
N ARG A 30 -3.54 -0.72 12.82
CA ARG A 30 -3.22 -0.62 11.40
C ARG A 30 -1.94 0.19 11.17
N GLN A 31 -1.17 -0.24 10.18
CA GLN A 31 0.10 0.38 9.79
C GLN A 31 0.16 0.48 8.26
N TYR A 32 0.70 1.59 7.78
CA TYR A 32 0.71 1.98 6.38
C TYR A 32 2.13 2.06 5.79
N TYR A 33 3.01 1.17 6.25
CA TYR A 33 4.33 0.94 5.64
C TYR A 33 4.24 0.46 4.19
N GLY A 34 5.37 0.48 3.48
CA GLY A 34 5.46 0.10 2.08
C GLY A 34 4.92 -1.30 1.79
N ARG A 35 3.97 -1.42 0.88
CA ARG A 35 3.47 -2.72 0.36
C ARG A 35 3.32 -2.71 -1.16
N GLY A 36 3.46 -3.88 -1.76
CA GLY A 36 3.22 -4.09 -3.18
C GLY A 36 4.31 -3.54 -4.10
N PRO A 37 4.09 -3.60 -5.44
CA PRO A 37 5.10 -3.27 -6.44
C PRO A 37 5.63 -1.85 -6.37
N ILE A 38 4.77 -0.89 -6.00
CA ILE A 38 5.12 0.53 -5.88
C ILE A 38 5.53 0.92 -4.45
N GLN A 39 5.52 -0.02 -3.50
CA GLN A 39 5.72 0.23 -2.08
C GLN A 39 4.79 1.36 -1.56
N LEU A 40 3.48 1.15 -1.73
CA LEU A 40 2.45 2.10 -1.29
C LEU A 40 2.61 2.38 0.21
N THR A 41 2.76 3.64 0.58
CA THR A 41 3.11 4.09 1.94
C THR A 41 2.25 5.28 2.35
N HIS A 42 1.96 5.44 3.64
CA HIS A 42 1.10 6.45 4.26
C HIS A 42 -0.42 6.23 4.17
N ASN A 43 -1.11 6.48 5.29
CA ASN A 43 -2.56 6.33 5.43
C ASN A 43 -3.37 7.01 4.32
N TYR A 44 -2.98 8.21 3.90
CA TYR A 44 -3.69 8.94 2.85
C TYR A 44 -3.61 8.23 1.48
N ASN A 45 -2.46 7.64 1.13
CA ASN A 45 -2.30 6.91 -0.11
C ASN A 45 -3.12 5.62 -0.10
N TYR A 46 -3.15 4.88 1.02
CA TYR A 46 -4.03 3.71 1.16
C TYR A 46 -5.50 4.09 1.03
N GLY A 47 -5.91 5.21 1.63
CA GLY A 47 -7.26 5.74 1.50
C GLY A 47 -7.66 6.11 0.07
N GLN A 48 -6.83 6.91 -0.60
CA GLN A 48 -7.08 7.35 -1.98
C GLN A 48 -7.06 6.17 -2.96
N ALA A 49 -6.04 5.29 -2.86
CA ALA A 49 -5.95 4.10 -3.70
C ALA A 49 -7.14 3.18 -3.49
N GLY A 50 -7.49 2.90 -2.22
CA GLY A 50 -8.62 2.05 -1.86
C GLY A 50 -9.93 2.57 -2.44
N ARG A 51 -10.18 3.88 -2.33
CA ARG A 51 -11.34 4.51 -2.94
C ARG A 51 -11.36 4.34 -4.46
N ALA A 52 -10.23 4.57 -5.14
CA ALA A 52 -10.13 4.46 -6.60
C ALA A 52 -10.39 3.03 -7.11
N ILE A 53 -9.95 2.00 -6.38
CA ILE A 53 -10.09 0.60 -6.79
C ILE A 53 -11.27 -0.12 -6.12
N SER A 54 -12.09 0.62 -5.36
CA SER A 54 -13.23 0.12 -4.58
C SER A 54 -12.85 -0.99 -3.59
N GLN A 55 -11.81 -0.74 -2.79
CA GLN A 55 -11.30 -1.61 -1.73
C GLN A 55 -11.07 -0.83 -0.44
N ASP A 56 -11.42 -1.41 0.71
CA ASP A 56 -11.17 -0.78 2.02
C ASP A 56 -9.74 -1.06 2.50
N LEU A 57 -8.80 -0.27 1.98
CA LEU A 57 -7.39 -0.36 2.32
C LEU A 57 -6.99 0.41 3.59
N ILE A 58 -7.90 1.21 4.16
CA ILE A 58 -7.71 1.87 5.45
C ILE A 58 -7.85 0.84 6.57
N ASN A 59 -8.92 0.05 6.56
CA ASN A 59 -9.11 -0.99 7.57
C ASN A 59 -8.35 -2.28 7.24
N ASN A 60 -7.98 -2.50 5.98
CA ASN A 60 -7.31 -3.73 5.54
C ASN A 60 -6.05 -3.46 4.69
N PRO A 61 -5.06 -2.70 5.19
CA PRO A 61 -3.87 -2.33 4.42
C PRO A 61 -3.04 -3.55 3.98
N ASP A 62 -3.12 -4.66 4.71
CA ASP A 62 -2.39 -5.89 4.35
C ASP A 62 -2.88 -6.55 3.06
N LEU A 63 -4.07 -6.22 2.55
CA LEU A 63 -4.53 -6.70 1.25
C LEU A 63 -3.55 -6.36 0.12
N VAL A 64 -2.85 -5.22 0.21
CA VAL A 64 -1.83 -4.82 -0.75
C VAL A 64 -0.63 -5.78 -0.76
N ALA A 65 -0.43 -6.57 0.29
CA ALA A 65 0.64 -7.56 0.39
C ALA A 65 0.16 -9.03 0.43
N THR A 66 -1.14 -9.29 0.50
CA THR A 66 -1.72 -10.66 0.53
C THR A 66 -2.60 -10.99 -0.67
N ASN A 67 -3.09 -9.99 -1.41
CA ASN A 67 -3.83 -10.17 -2.64
C ASN A 67 -3.05 -9.54 -3.81
N ALA A 68 -2.55 -10.38 -4.72
CA ALA A 68 -1.72 -9.94 -5.84
C ALA A 68 -2.46 -8.97 -6.77
N GLU A 69 -3.75 -9.20 -7.04
CA GLU A 69 -4.55 -8.31 -7.90
C GLU A 69 -4.65 -6.91 -7.28
N ILE A 70 -5.01 -6.81 -6.00
CA ILE A 70 -5.06 -5.53 -5.27
C ILE A 70 -3.68 -4.87 -5.26
N SER A 71 -2.62 -5.65 -5.03
CA SER A 71 -1.24 -5.18 -5.03
C SER A 71 -0.89 -4.46 -6.34
N PHE A 72 -1.15 -5.08 -7.49
CA PHE A 72 -0.90 -4.48 -8.79
C PHE A 72 -1.86 -3.33 -9.11
N ARG A 73 -3.14 -3.42 -8.73
CA ARG A 73 -4.11 -2.32 -8.94
C ARG A 73 -3.69 -1.06 -8.20
N THR A 74 -3.12 -1.17 -7.00
CA THR A 74 -2.57 0.01 -6.28
C THR A 74 -1.34 0.59 -6.97
N ALA A 75 -0.46 -0.25 -7.53
CA ALA A 75 0.69 0.22 -8.30
C ALA A 75 0.26 0.95 -9.59
N PHE A 76 -0.72 0.42 -10.32
CA PHE A 76 -1.26 1.08 -11.51
C PHE A 76 -2.03 2.36 -11.17
N TRP A 77 -2.79 2.38 -10.09
CA TRP A 77 -3.46 3.59 -9.61
C TRP A 77 -2.45 4.73 -9.40
N PHE A 78 -1.35 4.47 -8.71
CA PHE A 78 -0.31 5.47 -8.47
C PHE A 78 0.35 5.96 -9.76
N TRP A 79 0.49 5.08 -10.77
CA TRP A 79 1.08 5.45 -12.05
C TRP A 79 0.14 6.30 -12.93
N MET A 80 -1.17 6.11 -12.80
CA MET A 80 -2.18 6.68 -13.70
C MET A 80 -2.91 7.91 -13.13
N THR A 81 -2.63 8.30 -11.89
CA THR A 81 -3.27 9.42 -11.18
C THR A 81 -2.22 10.47 -10.82
#